data_AF-A0A969AL31-F1
#
_entry.id   AF-A0A969AL31-F1
#
_cell.length_a   1.000
_cell.length_b   1.000
_cell.length_c   1.000
_cell.angle_alpha   90.00
_cell.angle_beta   90.00
_cell.angle_gamma   90.00
#
_symmetry.space_group_name_H-M   'P 1'
#
loop_
_entity.id
_entity.type
_entity.pdbx_description
1 polymer ?
#
loop_
_entity_poly.entity_id
_entity_poly.type
_entity_poly.pdbx_seq_one_letter_code
_entity_poly.pdbx_strand_id
1 'polypeptide(L)' 'AREIPGALLERTFDSAVRRALSLARAGDVLLLSPGFSSYDEFPSFDVRGERFRELVGPMSATEAPTTR' A
#
# COMPACT_ATOMS: atom_id res chain seq x y z
N ALA A 1 -16.10 -1.43 16.81
CA ALA A 1 -15.64 -1.50 15.41
C ALA A 1 -16.05 -2.86 14.86
N ARG A 2 -16.50 -2.94 13.59
CA ARG A 2 -16.86 -4.23 12.99
C ARG A 2 -15.56 -4.96 12.65
N GLU A 3 -15.35 -6.16 13.22
CA GLU A 3 -14.19 -6.97 12.86
C GLU A 3 -14.35 -7.44 11.40
N ILE A 4 -13.33 -7.22 10.59
CA ILE A 4 -13.28 -7.67 9.20
C ILE A 4 -12.39 -8.92 9.18
N PRO A 5 -12.95 -10.12 8.97
CA PRO A 5 -12.16 -11.35 8.92
C PRO A 5 -11.06 -11.24 7.86
N GLY A 6 -9.82 -11.50 8.27
CA GLY A 6 -8.64 -11.40 7.39
C GLY A 6 -8.03 -9.99 7.28
N ALA A 7 -8.63 -8.96 7.88
CA ALA A 7 -7.98 -7.66 7.98
C ALA A 7 -6.89 -7.67 9.05
N LEU A 8 -5.75 -7.06 8.73
CA LEU A 8 -4.65 -6.82 9.66
C LEU A 8 -4.60 -5.34 9.97
N LEU A 9 -4.38 -5.02 11.25
CA LEU A 9 -4.25 -3.65 11.73
C LEU A 9 -2.81 -3.40 12.11
N GLU A 10 -2.28 -2.29 11.62
CA GLU A 10 -0.93 -1.83 11.89
C GLU A 10 -0.99 -0.40 12.40
N ARG A 11 0.00 -0.01 13.20
CA ARG A 11 -0.01 1.25 13.97
C ARG A 11 0.50 2.45 13.19
N THR A 12 1.29 2.20 12.14
CA THR A 12 1.90 3.24 11.30
C THR A 12 1.77 2.86 9.84
N PHE A 13 1.76 3.87 8.95
CA PHE A 13 1.73 3.63 7.51
C PHE A 13 2.83 2.67 7.04
N ASP A 14 4.06 2.92 7.48
CA ASP A 14 5.23 2.11 7.14
C ASP A 14 5.09 0.63 7.56
N SER A 15 4.58 0.39 8.76
CA SER A 15 4.35 -0.99 9.25
C SER A 15 3.27 -1.70 8.45
N ALA A 16 2.19 -1.00 8.08
CA ALA A 16 1.13 -1.52 7.21
C ALA A 16 1.66 -1.96 5.84
N VAL A 17 2.45 -1.11 5.19
CA VAL A 17 3.02 -1.42 3.87
C VAL A 17 4.00 -2.60 3.95
N ARG A 18 4.92 -2.59 4.92
CA ARG A 18 5.87 -3.70 5.12
C ARG A 18 5.17 -5.02 5.43
N ARG A 19 4.12 -4.98 6.24
CA ARG A 19 3.33 -6.17 6.57
C ARG A 19 2.64 -6.71 5.33
N ALA A 20 2.01 -5.85 4.53
CA ALA A 20 1.37 -6.26 3.29
C ALA A 20 2.37 -6.87 2.30
N LEU A 21 3.54 -6.26 2.13
CA LEU A 21 4.63 -6.82 1.30
C LEU A 21 5.10 -8.19 1.78
N SER A 22 5.21 -8.40 3.10
CA SER A 22 5.62 -9.70 3.65
C SER A 22 4.62 -10.83 3.41
N LEU A 23 3.36 -10.49 3.11
CA LEU A 23 2.27 -11.45 2.87
C LEU A 23 2.00 -11.65 1.39
N ALA A 24 2.32 -10.66 0.56
CA ALA A 24 2.12 -10.70 -0.88
C ALA A 24 2.98 -11.78 -1.55
N ARG A 25 2.41 -12.41 -2.57
CA ARG A 25 3.05 -13.43 -3.41
C ARG A 25 3.10 -12.95 -4.86
N ALA A 26 3.90 -13.63 -5.67
CA ALA A 26 3.93 -13.37 -7.10
C ALA A 26 2.52 -13.51 -7.72
N GLY A 27 2.09 -12.48 -8.44
CA GLY A 27 0.73 -12.39 -9.02
C GLY A 27 -0.28 -11.64 -8.17
N ASP A 28 0.02 -11.31 -6.91
CA ASP A 28 -0.86 -10.49 -6.07
C ASP A 28 -0.76 -9.00 -6.45
N VAL A 29 -1.83 -8.25 -6.15
CA VAL A 29 -1.88 -6.80 -6.33
C VAL A 29 -1.89 -6.12 -4.97
N LEU A 30 -0.94 -5.22 -4.75
CA LEU A 30 -0.93 -4.34 -3.58
C LEU A 30 -1.53 -2.98 -3.94
N LEU A 31 -2.71 -2.66 -3.39
CA LEU A 31 -3.44 -1.42 -3.66
C LEU A 31 -3.41 -0.48 -2.45
N LEU A 32 -2.94 0.76 -2.65
CA LEU A 32 -3.09 1.84 -1.68
C LEU A 32 -4.40 2.60 -1.92
N SER A 33 -5.42 2.38 -1.08
CA SER A 33 -6.71 3.08 -1.14
C SER A 33 -7.18 3.53 0.25
N PRO A 34 -6.63 4.64 0.79
CA PRO A 34 -6.87 5.08 2.17
C PRO A 34 -8.25 5.69 2.42
N GLY A 35 -9.04 5.99 1.38
CA GLY A 35 -10.43 6.44 1.50
C GLY A 35 -10.66 7.80 2.19
N PHE A 36 -9.61 8.46 2.70
CA PHE A 36 -9.68 9.72 3.43
C PHE A 36 -8.43 10.60 3.20
N SER A 37 -8.50 11.83 3.72
CA SER A 37 -7.40 12.81 3.64
C SER A 37 -6.11 12.30 4.32
N SER A 38 -4.96 12.84 3.90
CA SER A 38 -3.63 12.42 4.36
C SER A 38 -3.04 13.26 5.48
N TYR A 39 -3.69 14.36 5.86
CA TYR A 39 -3.11 15.42 6.71
C TYR A 39 -2.85 15.04 8.16
N ASP A 40 -3.24 13.84 8.58
CA ASP A 40 -2.96 13.26 9.88
C ASP A 40 -1.52 12.75 10.03
N GLU A 41 -0.94 12.19 8.95
CA GLU A 41 0.42 11.62 8.95
C GLU A 41 1.32 12.21 7.84
N PHE A 42 0.74 12.84 6.81
CA PHE A 42 1.48 13.37 5.64
C PHE A 42 1.03 14.77 5.19
N PRO A 43 1.95 15.63 4.71
CA PRO A 43 1.62 16.96 4.21
C PRO A 43 0.71 16.97 2.98
N SER A 44 0.71 15.92 2.15
CA SER A 44 -0.17 15.79 0.99
C SER A 44 -0.34 14.33 0.57
N PHE A 45 -1.29 14.07 -0.33
CA PHE A 45 -1.48 12.74 -0.90
C PHE A 45 -0.26 12.30 -1.74
N ASP A 46 0.43 13.22 -2.40
CA ASP A 46 1.65 12.94 -3.17
C ASP A 46 2.76 12.43 -2.25
N VAL A 47 2.99 13.09 -1.10
CA VAL A 47 4.02 12.66 -0.14
C VAL A 47 3.74 11.25 0.38
N ARG A 48 2.47 10.93 0.66
CA ARG A 48 2.07 9.57 1.06
C ARG A 48 2.30 8.55 -0.07
N GLY A 49 2.02 8.94 -1.32
CA GLY A 49 2.25 8.11 -2.51
C GLY A 49 3.73 7.84 -2.75
N GLU A 50 4.58 8.85 -2.61
CA GLU A 50 6.04 8.70 -2.69
C GLU A 50 6.56 7.82 -1.56
N ARG A 51 6.07 8.01 -0.32
CA ARG A 51 6.44 7.12 0.79
C ARG A 51 6.08 5.67 0.52
N PHE A 52 4.91 5.42 -0.08
CA PHE A 52 4.52 4.06 -0.50
C PHE A 52 5.50 3.49 -1.53
N ARG A 53 5.87 4.25 -2.56
CA ARG A 53 6.84 3.83 -3.59
C ARG A 53 8.21 3.52 -2.99
N GLU A 54 8.70 4.35 -2.08
CA GLU A 54 9.97 4.12 -1.39
C GLU A 54 9.98 2.81 -0.61
N LEU A 55 8.89 2.50 0.11
CA LEU A 55 8.76 1.30 0.94
C LEU A 55 8.60 0.03 0.10
N VAL A 56 7.87 0.14 -1.02
CA VAL A 56 7.73 -0.91 -2.03
C VAL A 56 9.07 -1.18 -2.71
N GLY A 57 9.88 -0.14 -2.92
CA GLY A 57 11.15 -0.23 -3.60
C GLY A 57 10.99 -0.48 -5.10
N PRO A 58 12.11 -0.69 -5.84
CA PRO A 58 12.06 -1.05 -7.24
C PRO A 58 11.52 -2.49 -7.37
N MET A 59 10.20 -2.62 -7.46
CA MET A 59 9.60 -3.82 -8.03
C MET A 59 9.89 -3.78 -9.52
N SER A 60 10.48 -4.84 -10.07
CA SER A 60 10.46 -5.06 -11.51
C SER A 60 9.00 -4.98 -11.96
N ALA A 61 8.60 -3.86 -12.54
CA ALA A 61 7.27 -3.66 -13.05
C ALA A 61 7.05 -4.74 -14.12
N THR A 62 6.40 -5.84 -13.77
CA THR A 62 5.81 -6.70 -14.78
C THR A 62 4.76 -5.83 -15.45
N GLU A 63 4.99 -5.59 -16.73
CA GLU A 63 4.20 -4.77 -17.62
C GLU A 63 2.70 -4.94 -17.32
N ALA A 64 2.00 -3.81 -17.16
CA ALA A 64 0.55 -3.82 -17.13
C ALA A 64 0.04 -4.61 -18.35
N PRO A 65 -0.99 -5.47 -18.22
CA PRO A 65 -1.53 -6.17 -19.37
C PRO A 65 -2.01 -5.12 -20.37
N THR A 66 -1.28 -4.98 -21.48
CA THR A 66 -1.68 -4.13 -22.59
C THR A 66 -2.88 -4.83 -23.24
N THR A 67 -4.08 -4.52 -22.75
CA THR A 67 -5.30 -4.87 -23.46
C THR A 67 -5.35 -3.95 -24.68
N ARG A 68 -5.22 -4.58 -25.84
CA ARG A 68 -5.49 -3.99 -27.15
C ARG A 68 -7.00 -3.84 -27.37
#